data_AF-A0A1F3Y3R8-F1
#
_entry.id   AF-A0A1F3Y3R8-F1
#
_cell.length_a   1.000
_cell.length_b   1.000
_cell.length_c   1.000
_cell.angle_alpha   90.00
_cell.angle_beta   90.00
_cell.angle_gamma   90.00
#
_symmetry.space_group_name_H-M   'P 1'
#
loop_
_entity.id
_entity.type
_entity.pdbx_description
1 polymer ?
#
loop_
_entity_poly.entity_id
_entity_poly.type
_entity_poly.pdbx_seq_one_letter_code
_entity_poly.pdbx_strand_id
1 'polypeptide(L)'
;MNSKLTFAFTILLAVTLFAGCGEGKDPYEIFGNSQAIPTIALPMDVSNVGGAAISPAKDRLDITVAGTTATVPLVSPVNGIVTAIDGVGPYTLTIFHNSRFSIQIGNLGTLPGVRVGDAVIEGQILAAVYTISPLIYFSVFQNGAAVCPLVAFNATARDRIRAFTPVPCP
;
A
#
# COMPACT_ATOMS: atom_id res chain seq x y z
N MET A 1 11.30 -66.53 -36.48
CA MET A 1 12.11 -65.38 -36.92
C MET A 1 11.18 -64.18 -37.09
N ASN A 2 11.56 -63.02 -36.54
CA ASN A 2 10.95 -61.68 -36.64
C ASN A 2 9.59 -61.53 -35.92
N SER A 3 9.53 -61.15 -34.64
CA SER A 3 9.80 -59.84 -34.02
C SER A 3 8.97 -58.70 -34.61
N LYS A 4 7.95 -58.24 -33.87
CA LYS A 4 7.64 -56.82 -33.59
C LYS A 4 6.47 -56.73 -32.60
N LEU A 5 6.85 -56.58 -31.34
CA LEU A 5 6.05 -56.22 -30.19
C LEU A 5 6.05 -54.67 -30.16
N THR A 6 4.91 -54.02 -30.39
CA THR A 6 4.80 -52.56 -30.25
C THR A 6 3.98 -52.26 -29.01
N PHE A 7 4.68 -52.05 -27.90
CA PHE A 7 4.18 -51.50 -26.65
C PHE A 7 3.87 -50.00 -26.87
N ALA A 8 2.61 -49.61 -26.73
CA ALA A 8 2.24 -48.20 -26.59
C ALA A 8 2.40 -47.81 -25.11
N PHE A 9 3.56 -47.25 -24.79
CA PHE A 9 3.89 -46.67 -23.49
C PHE A 9 3.37 -45.22 -23.50
N THR A 10 2.14 -44.98 -23.02
CA THR A 10 1.68 -43.62 -22.76
C THR A 10 2.30 -43.16 -21.45
N ILE A 11 3.37 -42.38 -21.56
CA ILE A 11 4.02 -41.70 -20.43
C ILE A 11 3.05 -40.64 -19.92
N LEU A 12 2.46 -40.93 -18.77
CA LEU A 12 1.76 -39.97 -17.93
C LEU A 12 2.81 -38.96 -17.45
N LEU A 13 2.83 -37.75 -18.00
CA LEU A 13 3.69 -36.67 -17.52
C LEU A 13 3.09 -36.13 -16.21
N ALA A 14 3.39 -36.82 -15.11
CA ALA A 14 3.23 -36.29 -13.78
C ALA A 14 4.29 -35.19 -13.59
N VAL A 15 3.88 -33.93 -13.69
CA VAL A 15 4.72 -32.81 -13.25
C VAL A 15 4.71 -32.84 -11.72
N THR A 16 5.66 -33.58 -11.16
CA THR A 16 6.01 -33.53 -9.74
C THR A 16 6.62 -32.18 -9.43
N LEU A 17 5.96 -31.44 -8.53
CA LEU A 17 6.49 -30.33 -7.77
C LEU A 17 7.90 -30.66 -7.24
N PHE A 18 8.90 -29.91 -7.68
CA PHE A 18 10.13 -29.74 -6.91
C PHE A 18 10.08 -28.38 -6.23
N ALA A 19 10.00 -28.45 -4.91
CA ALA A 19 10.21 -27.37 -3.98
C ALA A 19 11.63 -26.79 -4.14
N GLY A 20 11.72 -25.47 -3.96
CA GLY A 20 12.97 -24.78 -3.65
C GLY A 20 13.17 -23.50 -4.43
N CYS A 21 12.60 -22.39 -3.93
CA CYS A 21 13.18 -21.03 -4.00
C CYS A 21 12.32 -20.06 -3.17
N GLY A 22 12.77 -19.78 -1.94
CA GLY A 22 12.31 -18.66 -1.11
C GLY A 22 10.96 -18.87 -0.43
N GLU A 23 10.95 -18.79 0.90
CA GLU A 23 9.73 -18.59 1.71
C GLU A 23 9.14 -17.20 1.43
N GLY A 24 8.70 -16.97 0.20
CA GLY A 24 7.72 -15.93 -0.08
C GLY A 24 6.43 -16.40 0.55
N LYS A 25 6.12 -15.90 1.76
CA LYS A 25 4.77 -16.02 2.33
C LYS A 25 3.82 -15.71 1.20
N ASP A 26 2.92 -16.66 0.91
CA ASP A 26 1.88 -16.43 -0.08
C ASP A 26 1.22 -15.08 0.27
N PRO A 27 1.32 -14.05 -0.58
CA PRO A 27 0.75 -12.75 -0.25
C PRO A 27 -0.75 -12.87 0.01
N TYR A 28 -1.43 -13.94 -0.43
CA TYR A 28 -2.83 -14.21 -0.10
C TYR A 28 -3.05 -14.74 1.33
N GLU A 29 -2.07 -15.37 1.99
CA GLU A 29 -2.21 -15.85 3.39
C GLU A 29 -2.14 -14.72 4.42
N ILE A 30 -1.57 -13.57 4.07
CA ILE A 30 -1.50 -12.39 4.96
C ILE A 30 -2.89 -11.76 5.14
N PHE A 31 -3.87 -12.09 4.29
CA PHE A 31 -5.14 -11.37 4.24
C PHE A 31 -6.36 -12.29 4.29
N GLY A 32 -7.09 -12.24 5.40
CA GLY A 32 -8.47 -12.72 5.42
C GLY A 32 -9.30 -11.99 4.34
N ASN A 33 -10.22 -12.70 3.69
CA ASN A 33 -11.16 -12.18 2.68
C ASN A 33 -12.22 -11.23 3.27
N SER A 34 -11.81 -10.27 4.09
CA SER A 34 -12.71 -9.30 4.69
C SER A 34 -13.30 -8.39 3.61
N GLN A 35 -14.63 -8.31 3.59
CA GLN A 35 -15.38 -7.42 2.71
C GLN A 35 -15.43 -5.98 3.25
N ALA A 36 -15.04 -5.78 4.51
CA ALA A 36 -15.10 -4.47 5.16
C ALA A 36 -13.95 -3.57 4.70
N ILE A 37 -14.25 -2.27 4.54
CA ILE A 37 -13.24 -1.25 4.30
C ILE A 37 -12.23 -1.29 5.47
N PRO A 38 -10.92 -1.36 5.21
CA PRO A 38 -9.93 -1.39 6.27
C PRO A 38 -9.97 -0.10 7.06
N THR A 39 -9.84 -0.22 8.38
CA THR A 39 -9.58 0.94 9.24
C THR A 39 -8.09 1.17 9.26
N ILE A 40 -7.63 2.31 8.73
CA ILE A 40 -6.21 2.60 8.53
C ILE A 40 -5.76 3.82 9.34
N ALA A 41 -4.52 3.82 9.78
CA ALA A 41 -3.89 4.98 10.42
C ALA A 41 -3.42 6.00 9.39
N LEU A 42 -3.08 7.22 9.83
CA LEU A 42 -2.31 8.14 9.00
C LEU A 42 -0.88 7.61 8.83
N PRO A 43 -0.24 7.84 7.68
CA PRO A 43 1.14 7.41 7.46
C PRO A 43 2.16 8.27 8.22
N MET A 44 1.73 9.07 9.19
CA MET A 44 2.55 9.91 10.07
C MET A 44 1.80 10.16 11.38
N ASP A 45 2.52 10.64 12.41
CA ASP A 45 1.89 11.11 13.64
C ASP A 45 0.92 12.28 13.36
N VAL A 46 -0.26 12.25 13.98
CA VAL A 46 -1.33 13.25 13.79
C VAL A 46 -0.91 14.68 14.16
N SER A 47 0.06 14.82 15.07
CA SER A 47 0.65 16.10 15.45
C SER A 47 1.45 16.75 14.32
N ASN A 48 1.96 15.95 13.38
CA ASN A 48 2.70 16.42 12.20
C ASN A 48 1.79 16.84 11.05
N VAL A 49 0.46 16.76 11.19
CA VAL A 49 -0.47 17.29 10.18
C VAL A 49 -0.63 18.80 10.39
N GLY A 50 -0.13 19.62 9.48
CA GLY A 50 -0.26 21.08 9.47
C GLY A 50 -1.42 21.61 8.62
N GLY A 51 -1.98 20.77 7.75
CA GLY A 51 -3.12 21.07 6.92
C GLY A 51 -3.56 19.84 6.13
N ALA A 52 -4.78 19.88 5.60
CA ALA A 52 -5.28 18.84 4.72
C ALA A 52 -6.25 19.44 3.69
N ALA A 53 -6.32 18.84 2.51
CA ALA A 53 -7.25 19.19 1.44
C ALA A 53 -7.66 17.92 0.70
N ILE A 54 -8.96 17.64 0.60
CA ILE A 54 -9.43 16.54 -0.25
C ILE A 54 -9.62 17.04 -1.68
N SER A 55 -9.26 16.23 -2.66
CA SER A 55 -9.45 16.57 -4.07
C SER A 55 -10.94 16.81 -4.38
N PRO A 56 -11.27 17.64 -5.39
CA PRO A 56 -12.67 17.83 -5.81
C PRO A 56 -13.37 16.52 -6.22
N ALA A 57 -12.61 15.58 -6.79
CA ALA A 57 -13.10 14.25 -7.15
C ALA A 57 -13.25 13.30 -5.95
N LYS A 58 -12.79 13.71 -4.76
CA LYS A 58 -12.80 12.95 -3.50
C LYS A 58 -12.10 11.59 -3.62
N ASP A 59 -11.04 11.53 -4.41
CA ASP A 59 -10.22 10.34 -4.70
C ASP A 59 -8.78 10.44 -4.16
N ARG A 60 -8.42 11.62 -3.62
CA ARG A 60 -7.10 11.92 -3.09
C ARG A 60 -7.22 12.88 -1.91
N LEU A 61 -6.40 12.66 -0.90
CA LEU A 61 -6.20 13.56 0.22
C LEU A 61 -4.79 14.12 0.16
N ASP A 62 -4.68 15.42 0.02
CA ASP A 62 -3.44 16.16 0.13
C ASP A 62 -3.24 16.56 1.59
N ILE A 63 -2.08 16.25 2.16
CA ILE A 63 -1.73 16.53 3.56
C ILE A 63 -0.50 17.42 3.58
N THR A 64 -0.64 18.58 4.19
CA THR A 64 0.49 19.45 4.51
C THR A 64 1.09 19.00 5.83
N VAL A 65 2.37 18.62 5.81
CA VAL A 65 3.18 18.31 6.98
C VAL A 65 3.50 19.61 7.72
N ALA A 66 3.23 19.64 9.03
CA ALA A 66 3.49 20.79 9.88
C ALA A 66 4.98 21.12 9.87
N GLY A 67 5.30 22.39 9.58
CA GLY A 67 6.65 22.90 9.39
C GLY A 67 7.51 22.78 10.64
N THR A 68 8.25 21.68 10.75
CA THR A 68 9.42 21.57 11.61
C THR A 68 10.67 21.52 10.73
N THR A 69 11.81 21.94 11.24
CA THR A 69 13.11 21.79 10.56
C THR A 69 13.60 20.33 10.50
N ALA A 70 12.77 19.38 10.94
CA ALA A 70 13.08 17.97 11.06
C ALA A 70 12.44 17.16 9.92
N THR A 71 13.10 16.06 9.58
CA THR A 71 12.53 15.03 8.71
C THR A 71 11.41 14.30 9.46
N VAL A 72 10.22 14.19 8.84
CA VAL A 72 9.10 13.45 9.43
C VAL A 72 9.11 12.02 8.92
N PRO A 73 9.19 10.99 9.80
CA PRO A 73 9.11 9.61 9.37
C PRO A 73 7.71 9.31 8.83
N LEU A 74 7.66 8.65 7.68
CA LEU A 74 6.43 8.05 7.18
C LEU A 74 6.41 6.57 7.52
N VAL A 75 5.26 6.14 8.02
CA VAL A 75 5.01 4.75 8.41
C VAL A 75 3.95 4.12 7.53
N SER A 76 3.96 2.79 7.45
CA SER A 76 2.91 2.05 6.77
C SER A 76 1.59 2.21 7.51
N PRO A 77 0.52 2.64 6.82
CA PRO A 77 -0.80 2.77 7.45
C PRO A 77 -1.50 1.41 7.61
N VAL A 78 -0.94 0.33 7.04
CA VAL A 78 -1.52 -1.02 7.00
C VAL A 78 -0.46 -2.10 6.96
N ASN A 79 -0.86 -3.33 7.28
CA ASN A 79 -0.13 -4.53 6.86
C ASN A 79 -0.34 -4.75 5.36
N GLY A 80 0.72 -5.07 4.61
CA GLY A 80 0.63 -5.08 3.16
C GLY A 80 1.82 -5.69 2.45
N ILE A 81 1.73 -5.73 1.12
CA ILE A 81 2.87 -5.96 0.23
C ILE A 81 3.08 -4.69 -0.59
N VAL A 82 4.32 -4.24 -0.72
CA VAL A 82 4.66 -3.13 -1.61
C VAL A 82 4.57 -3.62 -3.05
N THR A 83 3.69 -3.03 -3.86
CA THR A 83 3.45 -3.47 -5.24
C THR A 83 4.01 -2.52 -6.29
N ALA A 84 4.24 -1.25 -5.93
CA ALA A 84 4.88 -0.29 -6.82
C ALA A 84 5.65 0.77 -6.04
N ILE A 85 6.79 1.18 -6.60
CA ILE A 85 7.55 2.38 -6.20
C ILE A 85 7.85 3.13 -7.49
N ASP A 86 7.17 4.25 -7.70
CA ASP A 86 7.23 5.02 -8.93
C ASP A 86 7.94 6.37 -8.71
N GLY A 87 8.62 6.85 -9.76
CA GLY A 87 9.28 8.15 -9.81
C GLY A 87 10.79 8.10 -9.67
N VAL A 88 11.46 9.16 -10.16
CA VAL A 88 12.88 9.45 -9.92
C VAL A 88 12.97 10.71 -9.04
N GLY A 89 12.14 10.75 -8.00
CA GLY A 89 11.87 11.94 -7.23
C GLY A 89 10.83 12.87 -7.90
N PRO A 90 9.78 13.30 -7.17
CA PRO A 90 9.33 12.75 -5.89
C PRO A 90 8.76 11.33 -6.07
N TYR A 91 8.90 10.48 -5.04
CA TYR A 91 8.49 9.08 -5.14
C TYR A 91 7.02 8.87 -4.76
N THR A 92 6.46 7.80 -5.29
CA THR A 92 5.12 7.31 -4.96
C THR A 92 5.22 5.84 -4.60
N LEU A 93 4.70 5.46 -3.44
CA LEU A 93 4.68 4.10 -2.93
C LEU A 93 3.25 3.58 -2.96
N THR A 94 3.08 2.36 -3.48
CA THR A 94 1.79 1.66 -3.45
C THR A 94 1.91 0.38 -2.62
N ILE A 95 0.99 0.23 -1.67
CA ILE A 95 0.89 -0.92 -0.77
C ILE A 95 -0.43 -1.63 -1.07
N PHE A 96 -0.36 -2.88 -1.47
CA PHE A 96 -1.51 -3.75 -1.58
C PHE A 96 -1.86 -4.32 -0.22
N HIS A 97 -3.11 -4.09 0.18
CA HIS A 97 -3.69 -4.54 1.43
C HIS A 97 -4.90 -5.41 1.11
N ASN A 98 -4.77 -6.72 1.29
CA ASN A 98 -5.79 -7.70 0.96
C ASN A 98 -6.24 -7.72 -0.50
N SER A 99 -7.13 -8.65 -0.85
CA SER A 99 -7.55 -8.91 -2.22
C SER A 99 -8.27 -7.73 -2.92
N ARG A 100 -8.52 -6.62 -2.22
CA ARG A 100 -9.35 -5.52 -2.71
C ARG A 100 -8.75 -4.14 -2.54
N PHE A 101 -7.97 -3.91 -1.49
CA PHE A 101 -7.54 -2.56 -1.18
C PHE A 101 -6.09 -2.33 -1.57
N SER A 102 -5.80 -1.14 -2.08
CA SER A 102 -4.44 -0.65 -2.13
C SER A 102 -4.40 0.79 -1.68
N ILE A 103 -3.25 1.16 -1.11
CA ILE A 103 -3.01 2.50 -0.59
C ILE A 103 -1.81 3.06 -1.34
N GLN A 104 -1.96 4.28 -1.81
CA GLN A 104 -0.90 5.02 -2.46
C GLN A 104 -0.53 6.22 -1.61
N ILE A 105 0.77 6.37 -1.37
CA ILE A 105 1.36 7.49 -0.64
C ILE A 105 2.39 8.11 -1.56
N GLY A 106 2.20 9.37 -1.94
CA GLY A 106 3.08 10.01 -2.90
C GLY A 106 3.55 11.39 -2.48
N ASN A 107 4.37 11.94 -3.38
CA ASN A 107 5.21 13.10 -3.13
C ASN A 107 6.26 12.87 -2.03
N LEU A 108 6.83 11.65 -1.98
CA LEU A 108 7.84 11.28 -1.00
C LEU A 108 9.19 11.89 -1.38
N GLY A 109 9.80 12.63 -0.45
CA GLY A 109 11.06 13.35 -0.68
C GLY A 109 12.30 12.45 -0.64
N THR A 110 12.22 11.27 -0.03
CA THR A 110 13.29 10.27 0.00
C THR A 110 12.87 9.00 -0.74
N LEU A 111 13.86 8.27 -1.26
CA LEU A 111 13.63 6.90 -1.70
C LEU A 111 13.08 6.09 -0.51
N PRO A 112 11.99 5.32 -0.68
CA PRO A 112 11.50 4.43 0.36
C PRO A 112 12.58 3.42 0.78
N GLY A 113 12.67 3.13 2.08
CA GLY A 113 13.54 2.09 2.65
C GLY A 113 13.02 0.66 2.44
N VAL A 114 12.05 0.49 1.54
CA VAL A 114 11.39 -0.76 1.16
C VAL A 114 11.49 -0.96 -0.33
N ARG A 115 11.30 -2.20 -0.80
CA ARG A 115 11.35 -2.60 -2.21
C ARG A 115 10.01 -3.17 -2.65
N VAL A 116 9.78 -3.17 -3.95
CA VAL A 116 8.64 -3.90 -4.54
C VAL A 116 8.78 -5.39 -4.21
N GLY A 117 7.71 -5.98 -3.69
CA GLY A 117 7.65 -7.34 -3.18
C GLY A 117 7.86 -7.46 -1.67
N ASP A 118 8.32 -6.41 -0.99
CA ASP A 118 8.51 -6.45 0.47
C ASP A 118 7.16 -6.49 1.19
N ALA A 119 7.08 -7.36 2.20
CA ALA A 119 6.00 -7.31 3.17
C ALA A 119 6.26 -6.18 4.17
N VAL A 120 5.22 -5.40 4.46
CA VAL A 120 5.24 -4.30 5.43
C VAL A 120 4.18 -4.51 6.49
N ILE A 121 4.48 -4.07 7.71
CA ILE A 121 3.52 -4.06 8.82
C ILE A 121 3.08 -2.63 9.15
N GLU A 122 1.86 -2.47 9.66
CA GLU A 122 1.36 -1.18 10.14
C GLU A 122 2.34 -0.57 11.16
N GLY A 123 2.63 0.72 11.01
CA GLY A 123 3.59 1.45 11.84
C GLY A 123 5.06 1.26 11.44
N GLN A 124 5.40 0.35 10.52
CA GLN A 124 6.77 0.22 10.00
C GLN A 124 7.18 1.48 9.25
N ILE A 125 8.37 2.01 9.53
CA ILE A 125 8.94 3.15 8.78
C ILE A 125 9.18 2.74 7.33
N LEU A 126 8.64 3.52 6.40
CA LEU A 126 8.72 3.32 4.95
C LEU A 126 9.64 4.33 4.30
N ALA A 127 9.55 5.59 4.71
CA ALA A 127 10.25 6.70 4.07
C ALA A 127 10.32 7.89 5.03
N ALA A 128 10.78 9.02 4.51
CA ALA A 128 10.84 10.28 5.22
C ALA A 128 10.35 11.42 4.30
N VAL A 129 9.65 12.40 4.88
CA VAL A 129 9.26 13.62 4.16
C VAL A 129 10.19 14.74 4.54
N TYR A 130 10.73 15.43 3.54
CA TYR A 130 11.44 16.69 3.74
C TYR A 130 10.43 17.83 3.83
N THR A 131 10.49 18.59 4.92
CA THR A 131 9.55 19.69 5.22
C THR A 131 9.68 20.89 4.29
N ILE A 132 10.67 20.92 3.40
CA ILE A 132 10.86 21.94 2.36
C ILE A 132 9.85 21.78 1.21
N SER A 133 9.28 20.58 1.04
CA SER A 133 8.12 20.29 0.18
C SER A 133 7.12 19.48 1.02
N PRO A 134 6.35 20.14 1.91
CA PRO A 134 5.63 19.46 2.98
C PRO A 134 4.33 18.82 2.51
N LEU A 135 4.06 18.71 1.21
CA LEU A 135 2.81 18.16 0.72
C LEU A 135 3.02 16.67 0.45
N ILE A 136 2.28 15.79 1.12
CA ILE A 136 2.10 14.41 0.64
C ILE A 136 0.70 14.25 0.10
N TYR A 137 0.51 13.31 -0.82
CA TYR A 137 -0.83 12.90 -1.21
C TYR A 137 -1.07 11.45 -0.85
N PHE A 138 -2.34 11.15 -0.59
CA PHE A 138 -2.79 9.88 -0.11
C PHE A 138 -4.06 9.46 -0.84
N SER A 139 -4.05 8.28 -1.44
CA SER A 139 -5.20 7.71 -2.15
C SER A 139 -5.45 6.29 -1.68
N VAL A 140 -6.74 5.92 -1.62
CA VAL A 140 -7.19 4.56 -1.32
C VAL A 140 -7.91 4.04 -2.55
N PHE A 141 -7.58 2.83 -2.96
CA PHE A 141 -8.24 2.15 -4.06
C PHE A 141 -8.96 0.92 -3.55
N GLN A 142 -10.17 0.70 -4.04
CA GLN A 142 -10.96 -0.51 -3.81
C GLN A 142 -11.22 -1.16 -5.17
N ASN A 143 -10.74 -2.39 -5.35
CA ASN A 143 -10.77 -3.12 -6.62
C ASN A 143 -10.21 -2.29 -7.80
N GLY A 144 -9.16 -1.50 -7.54
CA GLY A 144 -8.52 -0.63 -8.53
C GLY A 144 -9.21 0.71 -8.79
N ALA A 145 -10.40 0.95 -8.23
CA ALA A 145 -11.07 2.26 -8.31
C ALA A 145 -10.73 3.12 -7.09
N ALA A 146 -10.37 4.39 -7.31
CA ALA A 146 -10.10 5.30 -6.21
C ALA A 146 -11.39 5.62 -5.43
N VAL A 147 -11.29 5.61 -4.10
CA VAL A 147 -12.39 5.92 -3.18
C VAL A 147 -11.96 7.03 -2.22
N CYS A 148 -12.94 7.69 -1.58
CA CYS A 148 -12.61 8.73 -0.60
C CYS A 148 -11.73 8.17 0.53
N PRO A 149 -10.51 8.71 0.74
CA PRO A 149 -9.62 8.18 1.78
C PRO A 149 -10.17 8.32 3.21
N LEU A 150 -11.02 9.32 3.47
CA LEU A 150 -11.62 9.55 4.80
C LEU A 150 -12.54 8.41 5.27
N VAL A 151 -13.04 7.57 4.36
CA VAL A 151 -13.89 6.44 4.77
C VAL A 151 -13.07 5.33 5.43
N ALA A 152 -11.79 5.20 5.06
CA ALA A 152 -10.88 4.18 5.58
C ALA A 152 -10.15 4.63 6.85
N PHE A 153 -9.92 5.93 7.06
CA PHE A 153 -9.17 6.38 8.24
C PHE A 153 -9.85 6.03 9.58
N ASN A 154 -9.06 5.71 10.60
CA ASN A 154 -9.54 5.59 11.97
C ASN A 154 -10.11 6.92 12.51
N ALA A 155 -10.83 6.88 13.64
CA ALA A 155 -11.51 8.06 14.19
C ALA A 155 -10.53 9.22 14.45
N THR A 156 -9.39 8.95 15.08
CA THR A 156 -8.38 9.96 15.41
C THR A 156 -7.83 10.68 14.17
N ALA A 157 -7.44 9.91 13.14
CA ALA A 157 -6.98 10.46 11.87
C ALA A 157 -8.08 11.30 11.20
N ARG A 158 -9.30 10.77 11.16
CA ARG A 158 -10.45 11.44 10.54
C ARG A 158 -10.77 12.76 11.22
N ASP A 159 -10.77 12.80 12.55
CA ASP A 159 -11.01 14.01 13.34
C ASP A 159 -9.91 15.05 13.11
N ARG A 160 -8.64 14.60 13.05
CA ARG A 160 -7.52 15.48 12.73
C ARG A 160 -7.67 16.12 11.35
N ILE A 161 -7.99 15.34 10.32
CA ILE A 161 -8.18 15.86 8.97
C ILE A 161 -9.41 16.77 8.88
N ARG A 162 -10.50 16.42 9.56
CA ARG A 162 -11.73 17.23 9.61
C ARG A 162 -11.54 18.58 10.29
N ALA A 163 -10.58 18.71 11.19
CA ALA A 163 -10.21 19.99 11.78
C ALA A 163 -9.73 21.01 10.72
N PHE A 164 -9.20 20.53 9.58
CA PHE A 164 -8.79 21.37 8.46
C PHE A 164 -9.83 21.40 7.33
N THR A 165 -10.57 20.30 7.15
CA THR A 165 -11.51 20.13 6.03
C THR A 165 -12.79 19.40 6.44
N PRO A 166 -13.89 20.11 6.71
CA PRO A 166 -15.19 19.48 6.88
C PRO A 166 -15.73 19.06 5.51
N VAL A 167 -15.35 17.87 5.03
CA VAL A 167 -15.82 17.35 3.73
C VAL A 167 -16.66 16.09 3.92
N PRO A 168 -17.92 16.08 3.44
CA PRO A 168 -18.71 14.86 3.40
C PRO A 168 -18.15 13.92 2.31
N CYS A 169 -17.78 12.72 2.72
CA CYS A 169 -17.58 11.62 1.79
C CYS A 169 -18.90 10.90 1.54
N PRO A 170 -19.12 10.42 0.30
CA PRO A 170 -20.32 9.66 -0.05
C PRO A 170 -20.43 8.37 0.77
#